data_AF-A0A523RLJ8-F1
#
_entry.id   AF-A0A523RLJ8-F1
#
_cell.length_a   1.000
_cell.length_b   1.000
_cell.length_c   1.000
_cell.angle_alpha   90.00
_cell.angle_beta   90.00
_cell.angle_gamma   90.00
#
_symmetry.space_group_name_H-M   'P 1'
#
loop_
_entity.id
_entity.type
_entity.pdbx_description
1 polymer ?
#
loop_
_entity_poly.entity_id
_entity_poly.type
_entity_poly.pdbx_seq_one_letter_code
_entity_poly.pdbx_strand_id
1 'polypeptide(L)' 'MAHEGLTLFMILLGVFLIVGFFLGPRRETRIVKRQEGMIMLMPSAVILFVLALILFSGIIG' A
#
# COMPACT_ATOMS: atom_id res chain seq x y z
N MET A 1 10.41 -1.61 19.94
CA MET A 1 10.56 -2.99 19.43
C MET A 1 9.35 -3.50 18.64
N ALA A 2 8.15 -3.69 19.21
CA ALA A 2 6.99 -4.17 18.43
C ALA A 2 6.49 -3.14 17.38
N HIS A 3 6.46 -1.85 17.72
CA HIS A 3 6.08 -0.77 16.81
C HIS A 3 7.04 -0.62 15.62
N GLU A 4 8.34 -0.76 15.83
CA GLU A 4 9.35 -0.68 14.76
C GLU A 4 9.15 -1.78 13.71
N GLY A 5 8.85 -3.01 14.16
CA GLY A 5 8.56 -4.13 13.27
C GLY A 5 7.28 -3.93 12.46
N LEU A 6 6.23 -3.38 13.09
CA LEU A 6 4.97 -3.08 12.41
C LEU A 6 5.15 -1.96 11.37
N THR A 7 5.89 -0.90 11.69
CA THR A 7 6.23 0.17 10.74
C THR A 7 6.96 -0.40 9.52
N LEU A 8 7.97 -1.24 9.73
CA LEU A 8 8.73 -1.86 8.64
C LEU A 8 7.82 -2.71 7.74
N PHE A 9 6.91 -3.49 8.35
CA PHE A 9 5.94 -4.30 7.62
C PHE A 9 5.00 -3.45 6.76
N MET A 10 4.49 -2.34 7.29
CA MET A 10 3.63 -1.41 6.55
C MET A 10 4.34 -0.76 5.36
N ILE A 11 5.61 -0.36 5.55
CA ILE A 11 6.44 0.19 4.47
C ILE A 11 6.62 -0.85 3.36
N LEU A 12 6.97 -2.10 3.72
CA LEU A 12 7.12 -3.20 2.77
C LEU A 12 5.83 -3.44 1.97
N LEU A 13 4.68 -3.52 2.65
CA LEU A 13 3.38 -3.67 2.00
C LEU A 13 3.05 -2.49 1.07
N GLY A 14 3.32 -1.25 1.49
CA GLY A 14 3.14 -0.06 0.64
C GLY A 14 3.96 -0.13 -0.64
N VAL A 15 5.23 -0.57 -0.55
CA VAL A 15 6.09 -0.80 -1.71
C VAL A 15 5.53 -1.91 -2.60
N PHE A 16 5.08 -3.02 -2.03
CA PHE A 16 4.46 -4.11 -2.80
C PHE A 16 3.22 -3.66 -3.57
N LEU A 17 2.38 -2.79 -3.00
CA LEU A 17 1.22 -2.25 -3.70
C LEU A 17 1.60 -1.33 -4.87
N ILE A 18 2.64 -0.51 -4.71
CA ILE A 18 3.19 0.30 -5.82
C ILE A 18 3.73 -0.59 -6.94
N VAL A 19 4.50 -1.62 -6.58
CA VAL A 19 4.98 -2.62 -7.56
C VAL A 19 3.81 -3.31 -8.24
N GLY A 20 2.79 -3.70 -7.47
CA GLY A 20 1.54 -4.29 -7.95
C GLY A 20 0.78 -3.36 -8.91
N PHE A 21 0.88 -2.03 -8.75
CA PHE A 21 0.28 -1.08 -9.69
C PHE A 21 0.97 -1.13 -11.06
N PHE A 22 2.32 -1.12 -11.10
CA PHE A 22 3.08 -1.19 -12.36
C PHE A 22 2.98 -2.56 -13.05
N LEU A 23 2.96 -3.63 -12.25
CA LEU A 23 2.76 -5.01 -12.69
C LEU A 23 1.29 -5.39 -12.85
N GLY A 24 0.37 -4.41 -12.70
CA GLY A 24 -1.05 -4.61 -12.41
C GLY A 24 -1.85 -5.43 -13.41
N PRO A 25 -3.17 -5.53 -13.21
CA PRO A 25 -4.04 -6.52 -13.85
C PRO A 25 -4.21 -6.29 -15.37
N ARG A 26 -3.17 -6.58 -16.15
CA ARG A 26 -3.13 -6.42 -17.62
C ARG A 26 -3.95 -7.46 -18.35
N ARG A 27 -4.33 -8.55 -17.67
CA ARG A 27 -5.04 -9.69 -18.25
C ARG A 27 -6.56 -9.61 -18.12
N GLU A 28 -7.09 -8.49 -17.61
CA GLU A 28 -8.55 -8.35 -17.53
C GLU A 28 -9.19 -7.92 -18.84
N THR A 29 -10.27 -8.61 -19.21
CA THR A 29 -11.06 -8.36 -20.43
C THR A 29 -12.01 -7.18 -20.26
N ARG A 30 -12.50 -6.94 -19.04
CA ARG A 30 -13.29 -5.76 -18.69
C ARG A 30 -12.39 -4.60 -18.29
N ILE A 31 -12.40 -3.55 -19.12
CA ILE A 31 -11.65 -2.30 -18.88
C ILE A 31 -12.02 -1.67 -17.53
N VAL A 32 -13.32 -1.66 -17.18
CA VAL A 32 -13.80 -1.07 -15.92
C VAL A 32 -13.19 -1.77 -14.71
N LYS A 33 -13.15 -3.11 -14.70
CA LYS A 33 -12.57 -3.89 -13.59
C LYS A 33 -11.05 -3.75 -13.50
N ARG A 34 -10.39 -3.63 -14.64
CA ARG A 34 -8.96 -3.30 -14.68
C ARG A 34 -8.68 -1.93 -14.05
N GLN A 35 -9.50 -0.92 -14.38
CA GLN A 35 -9.37 0.42 -13.84
C GLN A 35 -9.67 0.46 -12.34
N GLU A 36 -10.74 -0.18 -11.88
CA GLU A 36 -11.06 -0.31 -10.45
C GLU A 36 -9.87 -0.90 -9.68
N GLY A 37 -9.33 -2.02 -10.15
CA GLY A 37 -8.18 -2.67 -9.51
C GLY A 37 -6.93 -1.78 -9.48
N MET A 38 -6.61 -1.09 -10.57
CA MET A 38 -5.47 -0.15 -10.60
C MET A 38 -5.68 1.07 -9.69
N ILE A 39 -6.88 1.64 -9.68
CA ILE A 39 -7.21 2.83 -8.88
C ILE A 39 -7.19 2.52 -7.39
N MET A 40 -7.46 1.28 -6.97
CA MET A 40 -7.42 0.90 -5.56
C MET A 40 -5.98 0.74 -5.01
N LEU A 41 -5.01 0.33 -5.84
CA LEU A 41 -3.65 0.02 -5.38
C LEU A 41 -2.89 1.25 -4.86
N MET A 42 -3.00 2.39 -5.55
CA MET A 42 -2.26 3.60 -5.20
C MET A 42 -2.76 4.26 -3.89
N PRO A 43 -4.07 4.50 -3.68
CA PRO A 43 -4.59 5.02 -2.41
C PRO A 43 -4.27 4.11 -1.23
N SER A 44 -4.36 2.79 -1.40
CA SER A 44 -4.00 1.83 -0.34
C SER A 44 -2.53 1.91 0.04
N ALA A 45 -1.62 2.06 -0.92
CA ALA A 45 -0.20 2.27 -0.65
C ALA A 45 0.04 3.56 0.13
N VAL A 46 -0.59 4.66 -0.28
CA VAL A 46 -0.48 5.96 0.41
C VAL A 46 -0.96 5.87 1.85
N ILE A 47 -2.11 5.24 2.10
CA ILE A 47 -2.64 5.06 3.46
C ILE A 47 -1.65 4.29 4.32
N LEU A 48 -1.03 3.22 3.80
CA LEU A 48 -0.04 2.44 4.55
C LEU A 48 1.19 3.26 4.92
N PHE A 49 1.69 4.14 4.04
CA PHE A 49 2.80 5.04 4.38
C PHE A 49 2.42 6.08 5.42
N VAL A 50 1.21 6.65 5.33
CA VAL A 50 0.71 7.59 6.35
C VAL A 50 0.60 6.90 7.71
N LEU A 51 0.05 5.68 7.75
CA LEU A 51 -0.04 4.91 8.99
C LEU A 51 1.34 4.53 9.54
N ALA A 52 2.27 4.13 8.67
CA ALA A 52 3.64 3.85 9.07
C ALA A 52 4.33 5.07 9.70
N LEU A 53 4.13 6.26 9.12
CA LEU A 53 4.66 7.52 9.67
C LEU A 53 4.07 7.85 11.04
N ILE A 54 2.76 7.67 11.21
CA ILE A 54 2.08 7.93 12.50
C ILE A 54 2.54 6.94 13.58
N LEU A 55 2.68 5.65 13.22
CA LEU A 55 3.16 4.63 14.15
C LEU A 55 4.62 4.85 14.52
N PHE A 56 5.45 5.27 13.57
CA PHE A 56 6.86 5.55 13.81
C PHE A 56 7.09 6.83 14.62
N SER A 57 6.26 7.86 14.45
CA SER A 57 6.41 9.12 15.20
C SER A 57 6.11 8.96 16.69
N GLY A 58 5.60 7.80 17.13
CA GLY A 58 5.29 7.54 18.53
C GLY A 58 4.04 8.26 19.03
N ILE A 59 3.22 8.85 18.13
CA ILE A 59 1.93 9.46 18.50
C ILE A 59 0.98 8.43 19.14
N ILE A 60 1.12 7.16 18.76
CA ILE A 60 0.31 6.02 19.26
C ILE A 60 1.13 5.14 20.23
N GLY A 61 2.28 5.63 20.72
CA GLY A 61 3.20 4.90 21.61
C GLY A 61 2.93 5.11 23.09
#